data_AF-A0A7C7I8X1-F1
#
_entry.id   AF-A0A7C7I8X1-F1
#
_cell.length_a   1.000
_cell.length_b   1.000
_cell.length_c   1.000
_cell.angle_alpha   90.00
_cell.angle_beta   90.00
_cell.angle_gamma   90.00
#
_symmetry.space_group_name_H-M   'P 1'
#
loop_
_entity.id
_entity.type
_entity.pdbx_description
1 polymer ?
#
loop_
_entity_poly.entity_id
_entity_poly.type
_entity_poly.pdbx_seq_one_letter_code
_entity_poly.pdbx_strand_id
1 'polypeptide(L)'
;MRIAYIQSIGGASGDMLLGALLDLGLSLETLQSDLNKLDISGYELQVTQDTRCEMRGTKLNVQIQDPTRYTPRFLLDTVMNSGLPEGVKTRSGKVLSALWRAECRVHGESEEVLELEELGSVDTLVDVVGVVSGLEQLGVERVYAAPLVLGESTPPRWAGGYSNPAPATLELVAMSAAPVVADLPLHQGAGELTTPTGASLITTLADFQRPAFSVTGVGVGLGTKDPEGFPNAIRVWLGETAEQSLAGRQGGIILLETNLDDVSGELVGYAQEQLFALGALDVWYTPIQMKKNRPGVMLSALVPQELETAAFELILRETTTLGVRTRPVERYVAERRSESMESVLGVISVKVKYLGGKAVSASPEYEDCREIALESGISLQDVYQQAMAEARRQYLV
;
A
#
# COMPACT_ATOMS: atom_id res chain seq x y z
N MET A 1 5.51 2.15 -10.29
CA MET A 1 4.30 1.39 -9.94
C MET A 1 3.06 2.22 -10.28
N ARG A 2 2.06 1.64 -10.94
CA ARG A 2 0.80 2.33 -11.26
C ARG A 2 -0.21 2.17 -10.12
N ILE A 3 -0.81 3.27 -9.71
CA ILE A 3 -1.71 3.33 -8.54
C ILE A 3 -3.04 4.00 -8.87
N ALA A 4 -4.06 3.68 -8.08
CA ALA A 4 -5.32 4.41 -8.07
C ALA A 4 -5.54 5.03 -6.68
N TYR A 5 -5.86 6.32 -6.63
CA TYR A 5 -6.27 7.00 -5.40
C TYR A 5 -7.76 7.35 -5.47
N ILE A 6 -8.55 6.73 -4.59
CA ILE A 6 -9.99 6.89 -4.50
C ILE A 6 -10.32 8.05 -3.55
N GLN A 7 -11.12 8.99 -4.02
CA GLN A 7 -11.60 10.11 -3.24
C GLN A 7 -13.12 10.23 -3.37
N SER A 8 -13.83 9.81 -2.33
CA SER A 8 -15.26 10.07 -2.17
C SER A 8 -15.52 11.56 -1.97
N ILE A 9 -16.44 12.13 -2.75
CA ILE A 9 -16.93 13.50 -2.53
C ILE A 9 -18.28 13.44 -1.83
N GLY A 10 -19.24 12.77 -2.46
CA GLY A 10 -20.60 12.61 -1.93
C GLY A 10 -20.97 11.18 -1.60
N GLY A 11 -19.99 10.27 -1.46
CA GLY A 11 -20.23 8.87 -1.15
C GLY A 11 -19.37 7.88 -1.93
N ALA A 12 -19.74 6.61 -1.85
CA ALA A 12 -19.15 5.51 -2.61
C ALA A 12 -20.12 4.33 -2.74
N SER A 13 -20.25 3.83 -3.96
CA SER A 13 -20.94 2.59 -4.32
C SER A 13 -20.17 1.92 -5.47
N GLY A 14 -20.46 0.65 -5.76
CA GLY A 14 -19.74 -0.07 -6.82
C GLY A 14 -20.02 0.49 -8.21
N ASP A 15 -21.28 0.83 -8.51
CA ASP A 15 -21.68 1.52 -9.75
C ASP A 15 -20.95 2.88 -9.95
N MET A 16 -20.77 3.64 -8.88
CA MET A 16 -19.99 4.88 -8.87
C MET A 16 -18.52 4.62 -9.15
N LEU A 17 -17.92 3.61 -8.51
CA LEU A 17 -16.53 3.23 -8.78
C LEU A 17 -16.36 2.78 -10.24
N LEU A 18 -17.24 1.93 -10.75
CA LEU A 18 -17.25 1.52 -12.15
C LEU A 18 -17.41 2.71 -13.11
N GLY A 19 -18.31 3.64 -12.80
CA GLY A 19 -18.46 4.89 -13.55
C GLY A 19 -17.14 5.66 -13.63
N ALA A 20 -16.43 5.79 -12.51
CA ALA A 20 -15.12 6.46 -12.49
C ALA A 20 -14.07 5.71 -13.32
N LEU A 21 -14.05 4.38 -13.32
CA LEU A 21 -13.12 3.59 -14.15
C LEU A 21 -13.44 3.71 -15.64
N LEU A 22 -14.72 3.71 -16.03
CA LEU A 22 -15.18 3.97 -17.39
C LEU A 22 -14.78 5.39 -17.85
N ASP A 23 -14.91 6.39 -16.97
CA ASP A 23 -14.47 7.76 -17.26
C ASP A 23 -12.94 7.88 -17.41
N LEU A 24 -12.16 7.02 -16.74
CA LEU A 24 -10.70 6.89 -16.92
C LEU A 24 -10.30 6.23 -18.24
N GLY A 25 -11.26 5.75 -19.03
CA GLY A 25 -11.02 5.11 -20.33
C GLY A 25 -11.08 3.57 -20.31
N LEU A 26 -11.60 2.94 -19.25
CA LEU A 26 -11.98 1.53 -19.32
C LEU A 26 -13.09 1.36 -20.38
N SER A 27 -12.88 0.43 -21.31
CA SER A 27 -13.89 0.10 -22.33
C SER A 27 -15.05 -0.67 -21.70
N LEU A 28 -16.29 -0.28 -22.08
CA LEU A 28 -17.49 -1.01 -21.68
C LEU A 28 -17.51 -2.43 -22.24
N GLU A 29 -17.02 -2.61 -23.47
CA GLU A 29 -16.91 -3.92 -24.12
C GLU A 29 -15.96 -4.85 -23.36
N THR A 30 -14.82 -4.33 -22.90
CA THR A 30 -13.88 -5.09 -22.06
C THR A 30 -14.52 -5.48 -20.72
N LEU A 31 -15.20 -4.54 -20.06
CA LEU A 31 -15.90 -4.80 -18.80
C LEU A 31 -16.98 -5.88 -18.98
N GLN A 32 -17.82 -5.77 -20.01
CA GLN A 32 -18.85 -6.76 -20.33
C GLN A 32 -18.22 -8.12 -20.66
N SER A 33 -17.11 -8.16 -21.41
CA SER A 33 -16.41 -9.40 -21.71
C SER A 33 -15.88 -10.11 -20.47
N ASP A 34 -15.45 -9.37 -19.44
CA ASP A 34 -15.02 -9.96 -18.17
C ASP A 34 -16.21 -10.44 -17.34
N LEU A 35 -17.27 -9.64 -17.22
CA LEU A 35 -18.48 -10.03 -16.49
C LEU A 35 -19.18 -11.25 -17.11
N ASN A 36 -19.16 -11.41 -18.44
CA ASN A 36 -19.71 -12.58 -19.12
C ASN A 36 -19.01 -13.89 -18.72
N LYS A 37 -17.79 -13.84 -18.18
CA LYS A 37 -17.06 -15.03 -17.70
C LYS A 37 -17.63 -15.60 -16.40
N LEU A 38 -18.51 -14.87 -15.72
CA LEU A 38 -19.23 -15.33 -14.52
C LEU A 38 -20.41 -16.27 -14.86
N ASP A 39 -20.81 -16.35 -16.14
CA ASP A 39 -21.99 -17.11 -16.58
C ASP A 39 -23.30 -16.71 -15.86
N ILE A 40 -23.43 -15.42 -15.55
CA ILE A 40 -24.63 -14.82 -14.94
C ILE A 40 -25.40 -14.02 -15.99
N SER A 41 -26.73 -14.06 -15.90
CA SER A 41 -27.64 -13.33 -16.80
C SER A 41 -28.59 -12.44 -15.99
N GLY A 42 -29.47 -11.69 -16.67
CA GLY A 42 -30.49 -10.89 -16.00
C GLY A 42 -30.02 -9.51 -15.54
N TYR A 43 -28.97 -8.95 -16.15
CA TYR A 43 -28.58 -7.55 -15.95
C TYR A 43 -28.22 -6.87 -17.28
N GLU A 44 -28.37 -5.55 -17.33
CA GLU A 44 -27.93 -4.71 -18.43
C GLU A 44 -27.17 -3.49 -17.90
N LEU A 45 -26.03 -3.17 -18.53
CA LEU A 45 -25.22 -2.02 -18.17
C LEU A 45 -25.59 -0.82 -19.04
N GLN A 46 -26.10 0.23 -18.42
CA GLN A 46 -26.35 1.50 -19.08
C GLN A 46 -25.33 2.54 -18.63
N VAL A 47 -24.51 3.02 -19.56
CA VAL A 47 -23.50 4.05 -19.31
C VAL A 47 -23.97 5.38 -19.89
N THR A 48 -23.98 6.43 -19.08
CA THR A 48 -24.34 7.77 -19.52
C THR A 48 -23.36 8.80 -18.98
N GLN A 49 -23.17 9.87 -19.75
CA GLN A 49 -22.48 11.07 -19.28
C GLN A 49 -23.50 12.01 -18.69
N ASP A 50 -23.22 12.51 -17.49
CA ASP A 50 -24.13 13.38 -16.76
C ASP A 50 -23.32 14.41 -15.95
N THR A 51 -24.01 15.33 -15.28
CA THR A 51 -23.39 16.35 -14.42
C THR A 51 -24.08 16.37 -13.06
N ARG A 52 -23.30 16.32 -11.98
CA ARG A 52 -23.77 16.59 -10.61
C ARG A 52 -23.22 17.93 -10.17
N CYS A 53 -24.09 18.89 -9.88
CA CYS A 53 -23.72 20.30 -9.71
C CYS A 53 -22.89 20.82 -10.90
N GLU A 54 -21.58 21.03 -10.74
CA GLU A 54 -20.66 21.49 -11.79
C GLU A 54 -19.69 20.39 -12.27
N MET A 55 -19.88 19.15 -11.81
CA MET A 55 -18.95 18.06 -12.07
C MET A 55 -19.53 17.08 -13.10
N ARG A 56 -18.96 17.11 -14.32
CA ARG A 56 -19.22 16.10 -15.37
C ARG A 56 -18.55 14.79 -14.99
N GLY A 57 -19.25 13.69 -15.20
CA GLY A 57 -18.74 12.34 -15.00
C GLY A 57 -19.61 11.29 -15.63
N THR A 58 -19.23 10.03 -15.41
CA THR A 58 -19.95 8.87 -15.92
C THR A 58 -20.87 8.30 -14.86
N LYS A 59 -22.15 8.14 -15.20
CA LYS A 59 -23.11 7.36 -14.43
C LYS A 59 -23.23 5.98 -15.08
N LEU A 60 -22.89 4.94 -14.34
CA LEU A 60 -23.26 3.56 -14.67
C LEU A 60 -24.56 3.22 -13.94
N ASN A 61 -25.51 2.62 -14.64
CA ASN A 61 -26.70 2.03 -14.04
C ASN A 61 -26.76 0.56 -14.41
N VAL A 62 -26.85 -0.31 -13.39
CA VAL A 62 -27.02 -1.75 -13.55
C VAL A 62 -28.52 -2.04 -13.50
N GLN A 63 -29.13 -2.26 -14.66
CA GLN A 63 -30.54 -2.60 -14.72
C GLN A 63 -30.71 -4.10 -14.48
N ILE A 64 -31.19 -4.46 -13.29
CA ILE A 64 -31.48 -5.84 -12.93
C ILE A 64 -32.85 -6.25 -13.47
N GLN A 65 -32.86 -7.27 -14.32
CA GLN A 65 -34.07 -7.86 -14.91
C GLN A 65 -34.63 -8.99 -14.03
N ASP A 66 -33.77 -9.65 -13.25
CA ASP A 66 -34.14 -10.71 -12.30
C ASP A 66 -33.84 -10.29 -10.85
N PRO A 67 -34.85 -10.00 -10.01
CA PRO A 67 -34.65 -9.56 -8.63
C PRO A 67 -34.29 -10.72 -7.67
N THR A 68 -33.96 -11.91 -8.20
CA THR A 68 -33.52 -13.05 -7.40
C THR A 68 -32.35 -12.67 -6.50
N ARG A 69 -32.47 -13.03 -5.23
CA ARG A 69 -31.39 -12.90 -4.25
C ARG A 69 -30.66 -14.22 -4.09
N TYR A 70 -29.36 -14.11 -3.93
CA TYR A 70 -28.44 -15.21 -3.80
C TYR A 70 -27.74 -15.16 -2.44
N THR A 71 -27.31 -16.34 -1.99
CA THR A 71 -26.54 -16.46 -0.76
C THR A 71 -25.11 -15.94 -0.98
N PRO A 72 -24.42 -15.44 0.06
CA PRO A 72 -23.01 -15.04 -0.06
C PRO A 72 -22.10 -16.14 -0.62
N ARG A 73 -22.38 -17.39 -0.24
CA ARG A 73 -21.68 -18.57 -0.73
C ARG A 73 -21.86 -18.76 -2.23
N PHE A 74 -23.08 -18.59 -2.73
CA PHE A 74 -23.34 -18.62 -4.17
C PHE A 74 -22.50 -17.56 -4.90
N LEU A 75 -22.47 -16.31 -4.42
CA LEU A 75 -21.66 -15.26 -5.06
C LEU A 75 -20.17 -15.64 -5.13
N LEU A 76 -19.62 -16.17 -4.03
CA LEU A 76 -18.23 -16.62 -3.95
C LEU A 76 -17.97 -17.77 -4.91
N ASP A 77 -18.84 -18.79 -4.92
CA ASP A 77 -18.71 -19.94 -5.81
C ASP A 77 -18.81 -19.52 -7.29
N THR A 78 -19.69 -18.58 -7.63
CA THR A 78 -19.78 -17.99 -8.97
C THR A 78 -18.46 -17.35 -9.37
N VAL A 79 -17.85 -16.53 -8.51
CA VAL A 79 -16.56 -15.90 -8.81
C VAL A 79 -15.44 -16.93 -8.94
N MET A 80 -15.33 -17.87 -7.99
CA MET A 80 -14.21 -18.81 -7.96
C MET A 80 -14.25 -19.82 -9.11
N ASN A 81 -15.45 -20.25 -9.52
CA ASN A 81 -15.64 -21.19 -10.62
C ASN A 81 -15.72 -20.53 -12.02
N SER A 82 -15.64 -19.20 -12.09
CA SER A 82 -15.71 -18.44 -13.35
C SER A 82 -14.47 -18.62 -14.26
N GLY A 83 -14.54 -18.09 -15.48
CA GLY A 83 -13.40 -17.97 -16.40
C GLY A 83 -12.48 -16.76 -16.16
N LEU A 84 -12.62 -16.06 -15.03
CA LEU A 84 -11.85 -14.83 -14.73
C LEU A 84 -10.37 -15.12 -14.45
N PRO A 85 -9.47 -14.13 -14.64
CA PRO A 85 -8.09 -14.21 -14.18
C PRO A 85 -7.99 -14.48 -12.66
N GLU A 86 -6.97 -15.22 -12.25
CA GLU A 86 -6.80 -15.62 -10.84
C GLU A 86 -6.65 -14.41 -9.90
N GLY A 87 -6.02 -13.34 -10.37
CA GLY A 87 -5.90 -12.07 -9.65
C GLY A 87 -7.28 -11.45 -9.34
N VAL A 88 -8.17 -11.42 -10.34
CA VAL A 88 -9.56 -10.93 -10.18
C VAL A 88 -10.35 -11.83 -9.25
N LYS A 89 -10.27 -13.16 -9.41
CA LYS A 89 -10.96 -14.11 -8.53
C LYS A 89 -10.57 -13.91 -7.07
N THR A 90 -9.26 -13.89 -6.80
CA THR A 90 -8.72 -13.74 -5.45
C THR A 90 -9.16 -12.42 -4.82
N ARG A 91 -9.05 -11.31 -5.54
CA ARG A 91 -9.41 -9.99 -5.01
C ARG A 91 -10.92 -9.82 -4.82
N SER A 92 -11.73 -10.27 -5.78
CA SER A 92 -13.19 -10.23 -5.69
C SER A 92 -13.70 -11.12 -4.55
N GLY A 93 -13.13 -12.32 -4.41
CA GLY A 93 -13.44 -13.24 -3.31
C GLY A 93 -13.13 -12.64 -1.94
N LYS A 94 -12.02 -11.88 -1.81
CA LYS A 94 -11.70 -11.15 -0.58
C LYS A 94 -12.75 -10.08 -0.25
N VAL A 95 -13.18 -9.30 -1.24
CA VAL A 95 -14.20 -8.25 -1.07
C VAL A 95 -15.54 -8.85 -0.64
N LEU A 96 -16.01 -9.90 -1.36
CA LEU A 96 -17.25 -10.60 -1.01
C LEU A 96 -17.18 -11.24 0.38
N SER A 97 -16.04 -11.85 0.74
CA SER A 97 -15.83 -12.42 2.07
C SER A 97 -15.83 -11.34 3.17
N ALA A 98 -15.29 -10.16 2.91
CA ALA A 98 -15.32 -9.05 3.86
C ALA A 98 -16.76 -8.56 4.09
N LEU A 99 -17.54 -8.40 3.01
CA LEU A 99 -18.95 -8.04 3.09
C LEU A 99 -19.75 -9.11 3.88
N TRP A 100 -19.56 -10.39 3.55
CA TRP A 100 -20.23 -11.48 4.27
C TRP A 100 -19.92 -11.48 5.78
N ARG A 101 -18.64 -11.33 6.15
CA ARG A 101 -18.24 -11.28 7.57
C ARG A 101 -18.86 -10.11 8.32
N ALA A 102 -18.97 -8.95 7.68
CA ALA A 102 -19.61 -7.79 8.28
C ALA A 102 -21.09 -8.07 8.58
N GLU A 103 -21.78 -8.70 7.63
CA GLU A 103 -23.20 -9.03 7.74
C GLU A 103 -23.46 -10.10 8.81
N CYS A 104 -22.64 -11.15 8.89
CA CYS A 104 -22.69 -12.12 9.98
C CYS A 104 -22.63 -11.45 11.36
N ARG A 105 -21.73 -10.48 11.54
CA ARG A 105 -21.57 -9.78 12.82
C ARG A 105 -22.77 -8.90 13.14
N VAL A 106 -23.30 -8.17 12.16
CA VAL A 106 -24.49 -7.32 12.31
C VAL A 106 -25.70 -8.13 12.74
N HIS A 107 -25.90 -9.30 12.14
CA HIS A 107 -27.04 -10.18 12.41
C HIS A 107 -26.82 -11.10 13.61
N GLY A 108 -25.60 -11.18 14.15
CA GLY A 108 -25.25 -12.06 15.27
C GLY A 108 -25.30 -13.55 14.91
N GLU A 109 -25.21 -13.87 13.61
CA GLU A 109 -25.30 -15.22 13.08
C GLU A 109 -23.93 -15.72 12.63
N SER A 110 -23.70 -17.03 12.73
CA SER A 110 -22.51 -17.64 12.14
C SER A 110 -22.63 -17.64 10.61
N GLU A 111 -21.49 -17.79 9.92
CA GLU A 111 -21.45 -17.97 8.46
C GLU A 111 -22.31 -19.16 7.99
N GLU A 112 -22.57 -20.14 8.87
CA GLU A 112 -23.43 -21.30 8.60
C GLU A 112 -24.94 -21.01 8.71
N VAL A 113 -25.35 -19.96 9.45
CA VAL A 113 -26.76 -19.63 9.73
C VAL A 113 -27.28 -18.51 8.82
N LEU A 114 -26.41 -17.54 8.50
CA LEU A 114 -26.71 -16.44 7.57
C LEU A 114 -26.88 -16.90 6.11
N GLU A 115 -26.78 -18.21 5.84
CA GLU A 115 -27.02 -18.82 4.53
C GLU A 115 -28.46 -18.65 4.03
N LEU A 116 -29.42 -18.26 4.89
CA LEU A 116 -30.82 -18.42 4.56
C LEU A 116 -31.48 -17.25 3.82
N GLU A 117 -31.11 -15.98 4.00
CA GLU A 117 -31.85 -14.89 3.35
C GLU A 117 -30.97 -13.66 3.02
N GLU A 118 -30.96 -13.28 1.73
CA GLU A 118 -31.02 -11.89 1.25
C GLU A 118 -29.76 -11.01 1.01
N LEU A 119 -28.53 -11.52 0.96
CA LEU A 119 -27.35 -10.64 0.93
C LEU A 119 -26.79 -10.22 -0.44
N GLY A 120 -27.08 -10.97 -1.51
CA GLY A 120 -26.47 -10.73 -2.81
C GLY A 120 -27.48 -10.64 -3.92
N SER A 121 -27.48 -9.55 -4.68
CA SER A 121 -28.09 -9.55 -6.01
C SER A 121 -26.99 -9.69 -7.07
N VAL A 122 -27.39 -9.88 -8.33
CA VAL A 122 -26.48 -9.79 -9.48
C VAL A 122 -25.73 -8.45 -9.49
N ASP A 123 -26.32 -7.38 -8.95
CA ASP A 123 -25.68 -6.05 -8.79
C ASP A 123 -24.38 -6.14 -8.01
N THR A 124 -24.37 -6.84 -6.86
CA THR A 124 -23.17 -7.00 -6.03
C THR A 124 -22.05 -7.73 -6.79
N LEU A 125 -22.37 -8.73 -7.62
CA LEU A 125 -21.38 -9.40 -8.46
C LEU A 125 -20.83 -8.47 -9.53
N VAL A 126 -21.71 -7.74 -10.22
CA VAL A 126 -21.35 -6.78 -11.26
C VAL A 126 -20.43 -5.70 -10.69
N ASP A 127 -20.79 -5.13 -9.54
CA ASP A 127 -20.03 -4.11 -8.83
C ASP A 127 -18.66 -4.63 -8.41
N VAL A 128 -18.61 -5.73 -7.66
CA VAL A 128 -17.35 -6.23 -7.08
C VAL A 128 -16.40 -6.71 -8.17
N VAL A 129 -16.89 -7.60 -9.05
CA VAL A 129 -16.05 -8.16 -10.11
C VAL A 129 -15.68 -7.10 -11.12
N GLY A 130 -16.63 -6.22 -11.47
CA GLY A 130 -16.41 -5.15 -12.43
C GLY A 130 -15.36 -4.14 -11.95
N VAL A 131 -15.41 -3.71 -10.68
CA VAL A 131 -14.39 -2.79 -10.14
C VAL A 131 -13.02 -3.48 -10.09
N VAL A 132 -12.94 -4.72 -9.62
CA VAL A 132 -11.68 -5.46 -9.53
C VAL A 132 -11.07 -5.70 -10.92
N SER A 133 -11.87 -6.15 -11.89
CA SER A 133 -11.46 -6.31 -13.29
C SER A 133 -11.03 -4.96 -13.88
N GLY A 134 -11.83 -3.90 -13.69
CA GLY A 134 -11.51 -2.58 -14.22
C GLY A 134 -10.18 -2.04 -13.69
N LEU A 135 -9.87 -2.25 -12.40
CA LEU A 135 -8.58 -1.90 -11.83
C LEU A 135 -7.44 -2.73 -12.44
N GLU A 136 -7.63 -4.04 -12.66
CA GLU A 136 -6.64 -4.90 -13.31
C GLU A 136 -6.39 -4.49 -14.77
N GLN A 137 -7.44 -4.20 -15.53
CA GLN A 137 -7.37 -3.75 -16.93
C GLN A 137 -6.68 -2.39 -17.06
N LEU A 138 -6.87 -1.50 -16.08
CA LEU A 138 -6.14 -0.24 -15.99
C LEU A 138 -4.70 -0.42 -15.48
N GLY A 139 -4.26 -1.64 -15.17
CA GLY A 139 -2.93 -1.95 -14.69
C GLY A 139 -2.63 -1.39 -13.30
N VAL A 140 -3.65 -1.23 -12.45
CA VAL A 140 -3.49 -0.70 -11.09
C VAL A 140 -2.91 -1.79 -10.19
N GLU A 141 -1.70 -1.54 -9.69
CA GLU A 141 -0.98 -2.44 -8.79
C GLU A 141 -1.35 -2.20 -7.33
N ARG A 142 -1.61 -0.94 -6.95
CA ARG A 142 -1.99 -0.55 -5.58
C ARG A 142 -3.10 0.48 -5.56
N VAL A 143 -4.06 0.26 -4.66
CA VAL A 143 -5.18 1.18 -4.44
C VAL A 143 -4.95 1.92 -3.12
N TYR A 144 -5.23 3.20 -3.15
CA TYR A 144 -5.17 4.09 -2.00
C TYR A 144 -6.51 4.82 -1.87
N ALA A 145 -6.86 5.26 -0.68
CA ALA A 145 -8.12 5.97 -0.46
C ALA A 145 -7.97 7.16 0.50
N ALA A 146 -8.77 8.19 0.26
CA ALA A 146 -9.10 9.20 1.25
C ALA A 146 -9.98 8.61 2.37
N PRO A 147 -10.13 9.30 3.52
CA PRO A 147 -11.15 8.94 4.49
C PRO A 147 -12.54 8.85 3.86
N LEU A 148 -13.35 7.88 4.32
CA LEU A 148 -14.67 7.60 3.76
C LEU A 148 -15.70 8.67 4.14
N VAL A 149 -16.60 8.97 3.21
CA VAL A 149 -17.77 9.85 3.43
C VAL A 149 -19.00 8.99 3.61
N LEU A 150 -19.41 8.73 4.85
CA LEU A 150 -20.48 7.76 5.13
C LEU A 150 -21.89 8.32 4.92
N GLY A 151 -22.08 9.62 5.11
CA GLY A 151 -23.40 10.28 5.15
C GLY A 151 -23.79 10.67 6.58
N GLU A 152 -24.97 11.27 6.76
CA GLU A 152 -25.40 11.78 8.07
C GLU A 152 -25.81 10.67 9.03
N SER A 153 -25.17 10.60 10.20
CA SER A 153 -25.36 9.54 11.19
C SER A 153 -26.65 9.61 12.04
N THR A 154 -27.55 10.55 11.78
CA THR A 154 -28.78 10.74 12.56
C THR A 154 -29.83 9.67 12.22
N PRO A 155 -30.18 8.74 13.12
CA PRO A 155 -31.15 7.68 12.82
C PRO A 155 -32.59 8.22 12.72
N PRO A 156 -33.48 7.60 11.92
CA PRO A 156 -34.91 7.90 11.96
C PRO A 156 -35.50 7.65 13.35
N ARG A 157 -36.36 8.55 13.85
CA ARG A 157 -37.06 8.40 15.14
C ARG A 157 -38.37 7.60 14.98
N TRP A 158 -38.32 6.29 14.76
CA TRP A 158 -39.48 5.35 14.86
C TRP A 158 -39.06 3.87 14.84
N ALA A 159 -39.90 2.99 15.39
CA ALA A 159 -39.72 1.55 15.52
C ALA A 159 -39.70 0.82 14.16
N GLY A 160 -38.51 0.67 13.57
CA GLY A 160 -38.25 -0.12 12.36
C GLY A 160 -37.28 0.50 11.36
N GLY A 161 -36.74 1.69 11.62
CA GLY A 161 -35.75 2.32 10.74
C GLY A 161 -34.35 1.72 10.91
N TYR A 162 -33.67 1.41 9.79
CA TYR A 162 -32.24 1.08 9.80
C TYR A 162 -31.41 2.30 10.20
N SER A 163 -30.31 2.08 10.92
CA SER A 163 -29.32 3.11 11.18
C SER A 163 -28.71 3.59 9.87
N ASN A 164 -28.42 4.89 9.78
CA ASN A 164 -27.53 5.43 8.78
C ASN A 164 -26.19 5.77 9.47
N PRO A 165 -25.04 5.32 8.97
CA PRO A 165 -24.83 4.37 7.86
C PRO A 165 -25.41 2.98 8.15
N ALA A 166 -25.58 2.16 7.10
CA ALA A 166 -26.03 0.79 7.29
C ALA A 166 -25.09 0.06 8.28
N PRO A 167 -25.61 -0.81 9.16
CA PRO A 167 -24.78 -1.51 10.14
C PRO A 167 -23.58 -2.23 9.51
N ALA A 168 -23.77 -2.87 8.34
CA ALA A 168 -22.70 -3.55 7.61
C ALA A 168 -21.62 -2.58 7.12
N THR A 169 -22.00 -1.38 6.66
CA THR A 169 -21.06 -0.31 6.30
C THR A 169 -20.17 0.07 7.48
N LEU A 170 -20.76 0.27 8.67
CA LEU A 170 -19.99 0.60 9.89
C LEU A 170 -19.10 -0.55 10.35
N GLU A 171 -19.57 -1.79 10.24
CA GLU A 171 -18.78 -2.97 10.60
C GLU A 171 -17.56 -3.13 9.68
N LEU A 172 -17.72 -2.92 8.36
CA LEU A 172 -16.60 -2.91 7.41
C LEU A 172 -15.55 -1.84 7.72
N VAL A 173 -16.00 -0.65 8.11
CA VAL A 173 -15.13 0.45 8.55
C VAL A 173 -14.37 0.06 9.82
N ALA A 174 -15.06 -0.50 10.81
CA ALA A 174 -14.47 -0.93 12.08
C ALA A 174 -13.44 -2.05 11.88
N MET A 175 -13.78 -3.06 11.06
CA MET A 175 -12.91 -4.19 10.73
C MET A 175 -11.59 -3.79 10.07
N SER A 176 -11.61 -2.72 9.28
CA SER A 176 -10.45 -2.22 8.53
C SER A 176 -9.74 -1.05 9.20
N ALA A 177 -10.25 -0.58 10.34
CA ALA A 177 -9.83 0.66 10.98
C ALA A 177 -9.80 1.85 9.99
N ALA A 178 -10.75 1.88 9.05
CA ALA A 178 -10.81 2.91 8.02
C ALA A 178 -11.12 4.28 8.64
N PRO A 179 -10.37 5.34 8.30
CA PRO A 179 -10.72 6.69 8.71
C PRO A 179 -11.99 7.16 7.99
N VAL A 180 -12.81 7.92 8.71
CA VAL A 180 -14.05 8.50 8.20
C VAL A 180 -14.01 10.02 8.34
N VAL A 181 -14.65 10.71 7.41
CA VAL A 181 -14.85 12.16 7.48
C VAL A 181 -15.95 12.45 8.51
N ALA A 182 -15.77 13.50 9.32
CA ALA A 182 -16.82 13.97 10.21
C ALA A 182 -18.05 14.44 9.43
N ASP A 183 -19.24 14.36 10.05
CA ASP A 183 -20.48 14.81 9.43
C ASP A 183 -20.35 16.28 8.97
N LEU A 184 -20.56 16.51 7.68
CA LEU A 184 -20.49 17.84 7.08
C LEU A 184 -21.90 18.42 6.94
N PRO A 185 -22.12 19.71 7.25
CA PRO A 185 -23.43 20.34 7.09
C PRO A 185 -24.01 20.22 5.68
N LEU A 186 -23.15 20.16 4.65
CA LEU A 186 -23.58 20.01 3.26
C LEU A 186 -24.18 18.62 2.94
N HIS A 187 -23.91 17.60 3.75
CA HIS A 187 -24.48 16.25 3.62
C HIS A 187 -25.76 16.05 4.44
N GLN A 188 -26.26 17.10 5.11
CA GLN A 188 -27.44 17.01 5.95
C GLN A 188 -28.66 16.57 5.13
N GLY A 189 -29.38 15.56 5.63
CA GLY A 189 -30.56 14.98 4.98
C GLY A 189 -30.26 14.09 3.78
N ALA A 190 -28.99 13.84 3.43
CA ALA A 190 -28.64 13.04 2.25
C ALA A 190 -28.85 11.51 2.43
N GLY A 191 -28.98 11.06 3.68
CA GLY A 191 -29.06 9.65 4.04
C GLY A 191 -27.71 8.94 3.83
N GLU A 192 -27.76 7.65 3.53
CA GLU A 192 -26.54 6.86 3.27
C GLU A 192 -25.90 7.33 1.97
N LEU A 193 -24.59 7.63 2.07
CA LEU A 193 -23.74 8.06 0.96
C LEU A 193 -22.74 6.99 0.55
N THR A 194 -22.15 6.27 1.51
CA THR A 194 -21.33 5.09 1.22
C THR A 194 -22.15 3.84 1.49
N THR A 195 -22.38 3.02 0.45
CA THR A 195 -23.13 1.75 0.56
C THR A 195 -22.25 0.63 1.11
N PRO A 196 -22.82 -0.49 1.60
CA PRO A 196 -22.04 -1.65 2.03
C PRO A 196 -21.08 -2.19 0.96
N THR A 197 -21.51 -2.22 -0.32
CA THR A 197 -20.67 -2.65 -1.45
C THR A 197 -19.53 -1.65 -1.73
N GLY A 198 -19.82 -0.35 -1.71
CA GLY A 198 -18.78 0.68 -1.86
C GLY A 198 -17.76 0.64 -0.73
N ALA A 199 -18.23 0.47 0.51
CA ALA A 199 -17.37 0.29 1.68
C ALA A 199 -16.50 -0.94 1.54
N SER A 200 -17.07 -2.12 1.24
CA SER A 200 -16.32 -3.37 1.16
C SER A 200 -15.24 -3.33 0.07
N LEU A 201 -15.53 -2.73 -1.07
CA LEU A 201 -14.54 -2.49 -2.14
C LEU A 201 -13.38 -1.63 -1.65
N ILE A 202 -13.66 -0.47 -1.05
CA ILE A 202 -12.61 0.47 -0.66
C ILE A 202 -11.81 -0.08 0.54
N THR A 203 -12.48 -0.53 1.59
CA THR A 203 -11.82 -1.00 2.83
C THR A 203 -11.01 -2.27 2.63
N THR A 204 -11.38 -3.11 1.66
CA THR A 204 -10.64 -4.36 1.36
C THR A 204 -9.48 -4.12 0.40
N LEU A 205 -9.62 -3.21 -0.57
CA LEU A 205 -8.65 -3.05 -1.64
C LEU A 205 -7.63 -1.94 -1.40
N ALA A 206 -7.97 -0.93 -0.58
CA ALA A 206 -7.21 0.31 -0.49
C ALA A 206 -6.47 0.49 0.83
N ASP A 207 -5.27 1.08 0.75
CA ASP A 207 -4.60 1.66 1.91
C ASP A 207 -5.08 3.11 2.14
N PHE A 208 -5.47 3.44 3.37
CA PHE A 208 -5.99 4.77 3.71
C PHE A 208 -4.89 5.82 3.93
N GLN A 209 -4.24 6.21 2.84
CA GLN A 209 -3.25 7.29 2.78
C GLN A 209 -3.15 7.81 1.35
N ARG A 210 -2.57 9.00 1.16
CA ARG A 210 -2.25 9.49 -0.19
C ARG A 210 -0.72 9.56 -0.35
N PRO A 211 -0.10 8.67 -1.16
CA PRO A 211 1.33 8.75 -1.41
C PRO A 211 1.68 9.98 -2.27
N ALA A 212 2.97 10.27 -2.41
CA ALA A 212 3.44 11.17 -3.46
C ALA A 212 3.45 10.44 -4.81
N PHE A 213 2.73 10.96 -5.81
CA PHE A 213 2.64 10.36 -7.14
C PHE A 213 2.29 11.40 -8.20
N SER A 214 2.59 11.07 -9.45
CA SER A 214 2.19 11.89 -10.61
C SER A 214 0.84 11.43 -11.12
N VAL A 215 -0.17 12.31 -11.06
CA VAL A 215 -1.51 12.03 -11.59
C VAL A 215 -1.45 12.04 -13.11
N THR A 216 -1.88 10.95 -13.75
CA THR A 216 -1.94 10.78 -15.21
C THR A 216 -3.36 10.81 -15.74
N GLY A 217 -4.36 10.58 -14.89
CA GLY A 217 -5.78 10.68 -15.24
C GLY A 217 -6.67 10.82 -14.03
N VAL A 218 -7.87 11.39 -14.22
CA VAL A 218 -8.91 11.46 -13.20
C VAL A 218 -10.22 11.06 -13.85
N GLY A 219 -10.87 10.05 -13.28
CA GLY A 219 -12.24 9.69 -13.65
C GLY A 219 -13.21 10.05 -12.56
N VAL A 220 -14.41 10.43 -12.98
CA VAL A 220 -15.51 10.80 -12.11
C VAL A 220 -16.67 9.83 -12.30
N GLY A 221 -17.06 9.18 -11.21
CA GLY A 221 -18.23 8.33 -11.13
C GLY A 221 -19.38 9.04 -10.42
N LEU A 222 -20.55 9.05 -11.03
CA LEU A 222 -21.71 9.77 -10.53
C LEU A 222 -22.72 8.82 -9.88
N GLY A 223 -23.18 9.19 -8.69
CA GLY A 223 -24.22 8.45 -7.98
C GLY A 223 -25.62 8.69 -8.57
N THR A 224 -26.55 7.81 -8.19
CA THR A 224 -27.94 7.89 -8.63
C THR A 224 -28.71 9.05 -7.99
N LYS A 225 -28.51 9.31 -6.70
CA LYS A 225 -29.05 10.51 -6.04
C LYS A 225 -28.35 11.76 -6.55
N ASP A 226 -29.09 12.85 -6.75
CA ASP A 226 -28.56 14.15 -7.20
C ASP A 226 -29.03 15.28 -6.26
N PRO A 227 -28.41 15.42 -5.08
CA PRO A 227 -28.74 16.48 -4.15
C PRO A 227 -28.21 17.84 -4.64
N GLU A 228 -29.02 18.90 -4.56
CA GLU A 228 -28.64 20.23 -5.07
C GLU A 228 -27.40 20.84 -4.39
N GLY A 229 -27.15 20.47 -3.12
CA GLY A 229 -26.11 21.09 -2.29
C GLY A 229 -24.69 20.56 -2.48
N PHE A 230 -24.51 19.41 -3.15
CA PHE A 230 -23.19 18.81 -3.36
C PHE A 230 -23.18 17.75 -4.47
N PRO A 231 -22.05 17.56 -5.16
CA PRO A 231 -21.95 16.51 -6.16
C PRO A 231 -21.88 15.14 -5.48
N ASN A 232 -22.93 14.33 -5.63
CA ASN A 232 -22.89 12.91 -5.30
C ASN A 232 -22.01 12.15 -6.30
N ALA A 233 -20.70 12.25 -6.09
CA ALA A 233 -19.67 11.74 -6.98
C ALA A 233 -18.49 11.13 -6.23
N ILE A 234 -17.76 10.26 -6.93
CA ILE A 234 -16.47 9.72 -6.51
C ILE A 234 -15.43 10.03 -7.59
N ARG A 235 -14.20 10.32 -7.16
CA ARG A 235 -13.06 10.48 -8.07
C ARG A 235 -12.07 9.35 -7.89
N VAL A 236 -11.56 8.84 -9.01
CA VAL A 236 -10.42 7.93 -9.03
C VAL A 236 -9.29 8.62 -9.75
N TRP A 237 -8.19 8.87 -9.05
CA TRP A 237 -6.99 9.46 -9.61
C TRP A 237 -6.05 8.34 -9.99
N LEU A 238 -5.77 8.20 -11.29
CA LEU A 238 -4.82 7.25 -11.81
C LEU A 238 -3.47 7.93 -11.92
N GLY A 239 -2.41 7.22 -11.57
CA GLY A 239 -1.07 7.79 -11.67
C GLY A 239 0.03 6.81 -11.34
N GLU A 240 1.25 7.34 -11.28
CA GLU A 240 2.45 6.55 -11.08
C GLU A 240 3.23 7.09 -9.88
N THR A 241 3.58 6.20 -8.95
CA THR A 241 4.55 6.53 -7.91
C THR A 241 5.95 6.52 -8.52
N ALA A 242 6.83 7.37 -8.01
CA ALA A 242 8.21 7.50 -8.47
C ALA A 242 9.10 6.27 -8.15
N GLU A 243 8.51 5.16 -7.70
CA GLU A 243 9.18 3.89 -7.61
C GLU A 243 9.18 3.23 -8.99
N GLN A 244 10.26 3.51 -9.76
CA GLN A 244 11.03 2.54 -10.57
C GLN A 244 11.87 3.10 -11.74
N SER A 245 12.13 4.41 -11.89
CA SER A 245 12.83 4.90 -13.10
C SER A 245 14.12 5.73 -12.89
N LEU A 246 14.71 5.74 -11.70
CA LEU A 246 16.10 6.14 -11.52
C LEU A 246 16.85 5.02 -10.81
N ALA A 247 17.49 4.15 -11.61
CA ALA A 247 18.36 3.10 -11.10
C ALA A 247 19.28 3.65 -10.00
N GLY A 248 19.03 3.24 -8.77
CA GLY A 248 19.83 3.58 -7.60
C GLY A 248 19.21 4.51 -6.55
N ARG A 249 18.08 5.19 -6.77
CA ARG A 249 17.47 6.00 -5.69
C ARG A 249 16.72 5.09 -4.71
N GLN A 250 17.21 5.01 -3.47
CA GLN A 250 16.55 4.32 -2.35
C GLN A 250 15.98 5.36 -1.38
N GLY A 251 14.64 5.35 -1.24
CA GLY A 251 13.91 6.02 -0.16
C GLY A 251 13.64 5.06 1.00
N GLY A 252 12.79 5.47 1.95
CA GLY A 252 12.39 4.61 3.08
C GLY A 252 13.49 4.37 4.11
N ILE A 253 14.41 5.33 4.28
CA ILE A 253 15.46 5.28 5.30
C ILE A 253 15.27 6.46 6.25
N ILE A 254 15.38 6.19 7.54
CA ILE A 254 15.32 7.20 8.59
C ILE A 254 16.69 7.31 9.25
N LEU A 255 17.15 8.55 9.44
CA LEU A 255 18.28 8.84 10.32
C LEU A 255 17.78 9.19 11.72
N LEU A 256 18.25 8.45 12.71
CA LEU A 256 18.05 8.69 14.13
C LEU A 256 19.31 9.33 14.74
N GLU A 257 19.16 10.45 15.43
CA GLU A 257 20.28 11.15 16.11
C GLU A 257 19.94 11.49 17.57
N THR A 258 20.87 11.21 18.47
CA THR A 258 20.80 11.65 19.88
C THR A 258 22.16 12.08 20.40
N ASN A 259 22.18 13.02 21.34
CA ASN A 259 23.41 13.52 21.98
C ASN A 259 23.51 12.92 23.38
N LEU A 260 24.67 12.38 23.72
CA LEU A 260 24.93 11.68 24.98
C LEU A 260 26.17 12.27 25.66
N ASP A 261 26.02 12.79 26.88
CA ASP A 261 27.12 13.36 27.70
C ASP A 261 27.28 12.70 29.09
N ASP A 262 26.46 11.70 29.39
CA ASP A 262 26.41 11.00 30.67
C ASP A 262 26.41 9.45 30.51
N VAL A 263 26.90 8.96 29.37
CA VAL A 263 27.03 7.53 29.05
C VAL A 263 28.51 7.14 28.85
N SER A 264 28.87 5.91 29.20
CA SER A 264 30.22 5.39 28.93
C SER A 264 30.35 4.91 27.47
N GLY A 265 31.57 4.91 26.94
CA GLY A 265 31.84 4.39 25.59
C GLY A 265 31.46 2.91 25.42
N GLU A 266 31.56 2.11 26.48
CA GLU A 266 31.17 0.69 26.48
C GLU A 266 29.67 0.51 26.22
N LEU A 267 28.83 1.30 26.89
CA LEU A 267 27.37 1.24 26.70
C LEU A 267 26.96 1.74 25.32
N VAL A 268 27.63 2.78 24.82
CA VAL A 268 27.38 3.28 23.46
C VAL A 268 27.79 2.21 22.44
N GLY A 269 28.93 1.54 22.63
CA GLY A 269 29.39 0.42 21.81
C GLY A 269 28.38 -0.73 21.76
N TYR A 270 27.84 -1.12 22.92
CA TYR A 270 26.78 -2.12 22.99
C TYR A 270 25.52 -1.71 22.22
N ALA A 271 25.07 -0.45 22.39
CA ALA A 271 23.91 0.05 21.65
C ALA A 271 24.11 0.00 20.12
N GLN A 272 25.32 0.25 19.62
CA GLN A 272 25.64 0.10 18.19
C GLN A 272 25.55 -1.34 17.71
N GLU A 273 26.10 -2.30 18.45
CA GLU A 273 26.00 -3.72 18.10
C GLU A 273 24.52 -4.16 18.03
N GLN A 274 23.72 -3.74 19.00
CA GLN A 274 22.29 -4.04 19.05
C GLN A 274 21.51 -3.37 17.90
N LEU A 275 21.89 -2.16 17.49
CA LEU A 275 21.31 -1.49 16.32
C LEU A 275 21.64 -2.23 15.01
N PHE A 276 22.88 -2.71 14.84
CA PHE A 276 23.22 -3.55 13.69
C PHE A 276 22.46 -4.86 13.69
N ALA A 277 22.32 -5.50 14.86
CA ALA A 277 21.52 -6.73 15.01
C ALA A 277 20.04 -6.52 14.69
N LEU A 278 19.50 -5.33 14.96
CA LEU A 278 18.14 -4.94 14.58
C LEU A 278 17.96 -4.79 13.06
N GLY A 279 19.04 -4.49 12.33
CA GLY A 279 19.01 -4.24 10.88
C GLY A 279 19.35 -2.81 10.47
N ALA A 280 20.03 -2.04 11.33
CA ALA A 280 20.57 -0.74 10.94
C ALA A 280 21.51 -0.87 9.73
N LEU A 281 21.36 0.04 8.78
CA LEU A 281 22.18 0.13 7.58
C LEU A 281 23.57 0.71 7.87
N ASP A 282 23.64 1.61 8.85
CA ASP A 282 24.87 2.22 9.34
C ASP A 282 24.66 2.82 10.73
N VAL A 283 25.71 2.82 11.56
CA VAL A 283 25.70 3.42 12.90
C VAL A 283 27.07 4.01 13.19
N TRP A 284 27.12 5.28 13.58
CA TRP A 284 28.38 5.99 13.86
C TRP A 284 28.26 6.97 15.03
N TYR A 285 29.42 7.45 15.47
CA TYR A 285 29.55 8.43 16.53
C TYR A 285 30.24 9.69 16.02
N THR A 286 29.74 10.86 16.43
CA THR A 286 30.44 12.13 16.24
C THR A 286 30.81 12.71 17.60
N PRO A 287 32.10 12.94 17.92
CA PRO A 287 32.46 13.61 19.16
C PRO A 287 31.96 15.06 19.13
N ILE A 288 31.29 15.49 20.19
CA ILE A 288 30.69 16.81 20.31
C ILE A 288 31.01 17.44 21.66
N GLN A 289 30.98 18.78 21.71
CA GLN A 289 31.05 19.53 22.96
C GLN A 289 29.63 19.95 23.38
N MET A 290 29.26 19.68 24.64
CA MET A 290 27.94 20.00 25.17
C MET A 290 28.01 21.05 26.30
N LYS A 291 26.83 21.54 26.71
CA LYS A 291 26.69 22.54 27.78
C LYS A 291 27.39 22.09 29.07
N LYS A 292 27.73 23.05 29.94
CA LYS A 292 28.48 22.79 31.18
C LYS A 292 29.86 22.13 30.94
N ASN A 293 30.43 22.41 29.76
CA ASN A 293 31.75 21.94 29.34
C ASN A 293 31.90 20.40 29.34
N ARG A 294 30.82 19.68 29.02
CA ARG A 294 30.80 18.23 29.00
C ARG A 294 31.20 17.72 27.61
N PRO A 295 32.25 16.90 27.48
CA PRO A 295 32.49 16.15 26.26
C PRO A 295 31.38 15.10 26.12
N GLY A 296 30.84 14.95 24.91
CA GLY A 296 29.80 13.98 24.61
C GLY A 296 29.96 13.38 23.22
N VAL A 297 29.05 12.48 22.87
CA VAL A 297 28.97 11.85 21.55
C VAL A 297 27.57 12.04 20.97
N MET A 298 27.49 12.27 19.67
CA MET A 298 26.24 12.14 18.92
C MET A 298 26.19 10.73 18.32
N LEU A 299 25.28 9.90 18.82
CA LEU A 299 24.94 8.62 18.22
C LEU A 299 24.05 8.89 17.01
N SER A 300 24.41 8.34 15.86
CA SER A 300 23.66 8.45 14.61
C SER A 300 23.43 7.06 14.03
N ALA A 301 22.19 6.74 13.64
CA ALA A 301 21.82 5.44 13.08
C ALA A 301 20.92 5.59 11.86
N LEU A 302 21.29 4.98 10.73
CA LEU A 302 20.45 4.87 9.53
C LEU A 302 19.71 3.54 9.56
N VAL A 303 18.38 3.57 9.56
CA VAL A 303 17.56 2.36 9.60
C VAL A 303 16.49 2.39 8.50
N PRO A 304 16.03 1.22 8.00
CA PRO A 304 14.81 1.13 7.21
C PRO A 304 13.62 1.75 7.96
N GLN A 305 12.71 2.42 7.25
CA GLN A 305 11.59 3.17 7.84
C GLN A 305 10.67 2.27 8.70
N GLU A 306 10.49 1.02 8.30
CA GLU A 306 9.74 0.00 9.04
C GLU A 306 10.36 -0.34 10.42
N LEU A 307 11.66 -0.05 10.61
CA LEU A 307 12.38 -0.27 11.87
C LEU A 307 12.52 1.00 12.72
N GLU A 308 11.98 2.15 12.29
CA GLU A 308 12.13 3.43 13.00
C GLU A 308 11.71 3.33 14.48
N THR A 309 10.51 2.81 14.74
CA THR A 309 9.98 2.68 16.11
C THR A 309 10.83 1.74 16.96
N ALA A 310 11.22 0.58 16.42
CA ALA A 310 12.03 -0.40 17.15
C ALA A 310 13.44 0.14 17.45
N ALA A 311 14.04 0.89 16.51
CA ALA A 311 15.35 1.52 16.70
C ALA A 311 15.28 2.63 17.75
N PHE A 312 14.22 3.45 17.72
CA PHE A 312 13.96 4.46 18.75
C PHE A 312 13.86 3.84 20.15
N GLU A 313 13.05 2.79 20.31
CA GLU A 313 12.88 2.10 21.61
C GLU A 313 14.18 1.48 22.10
N LEU A 314 14.97 0.89 21.21
CA LEU A 314 16.28 0.34 21.52
C LEU A 314 17.22 1.44 22.03
N ILE A 315 17.32 2.57 21.33
CA ILE A 315 18.19 3.68 21.75
C ILE A 315 17.77 4.21 23.14
N LEU A 316 16.47 4.32 23.41
CA LEU A 316 15.98 4.76 24.72
C LEU A 316 16.28 3.76 25.84
N ARG A 317 16.24 2.45 25.53
CA ARG A 317 16.48 1.41 26.53
C ARG A 317 17.96 1.23 26.84
N GLU A 318 18.82 1.28 25.82
CA GLU A 318 20.25 0.96 25.94
C GLU A 318 21.14 2.19 26.23
N THR A 319 20.58 3.41 26.21
CA THR A 319 21.33 4.64 26.49
C THR A 319 20.62 5.51 27.53
N THR A 320 21.28 6.58 27.98
CA THR A 320 20.74 7.53 28.95
C THR A 320 19.83 8.59 28.33
N THR A 321 19.62 8.58 27.00
CA THR A 321 18.83 9.62 26.34
C THR A 321 17.36 9.57 26.75
N LEU A 322 16.72 10.74 26.74
CA LEU A 322 15.28 10.89 26.91
C LEU A 322 14.54 11.04 25.58
N GLY A 323 15.26 11.09 24.45
CA GLY A 323 14.64 11.28 23.15
C GLY A 323 15.64 11.19 21.99
N VAL A 324 15.08 11.03 20.80
CA VAL A 324 15.83 10.89 19.56
C VAL A 324 15.19 11.81 18.52
N ARG A 325 16.02 12.45 17.69
CA ARG A 325 15.55 13.24 16.54
C ARG A 325 15.59 12.34 15.31
N THR A 326 14.52 12.35 14.52
CA THR A 326 14.44 11.57 13.28
C THR A 326 14.36 12.50 12.07
N ARG A 327 14.95 12.08 10.95
CA ARG A 327 14.72 12.71 9.64
C ARG A 327 14.71 11.65 8.54
N PRO A 328 13.81 11.76 7.55
CA PRO A 328 13.88 10.92 6.35
C PRO A 328 15.13 11.28 5.54
N VAL A 329 15.80 10.25 5.03
CA VAL A 329 16.98 10.39 4.17
C VAL A 329 16.75 9.60 2.89
N GLU A 330 17.10 10.21 1.78
CA GLU A 330 17.19 9.52 0.50
C GLU A 330 18.65 9.30 0.12
N ARG A 331 18.94 8.18 -0.53
CA ARG A 331 20.29 7.88 -1.02
C ARG A 331 20.29 7.38 -2.45
N TYR A 332 21.38 7.66 -3.16
CA TYR A 332 21.68 7.05 -4.46
C TYR A 332 22.69 5.93 -4.24
N VAL A 333 22.30 4.71 -4.55
CA VAL A 333 23.07 3.48 -4.40
C VAL A 333 23.35 2.91 -5.78
N ALA A 334 24.62 2.67 -6.09
CA ALA A 334 24.97 1.94 -7.30
C ALA A 334 24.58 0.47 -7.17
N GLU A 335 24.17 -0.17 -8.26
CA GLU A 335 24.02 -1.62 -8.29
C GLU A 335 25.38 -2.24 -7.94
N ARG A 336 25.36 -3.24 -7.05
CA ARG A 336 26.55 -3.99 -6.67
C ARG A 336 26.25 -5.47 -6.68
N ARG A 337 27.22 -6.27 -7.09
CA ARG A 337 27.18 -7.73 -7.00
C ARG A 337 28.40 -8.20 -6.22
N SER A 338 28.20 -9.25 -5.43
CA SER A 338 29.30 -9.98 -4.81
C SER A 338 29.57 -11.18 -5.70
N GLU A 339 30.73 -11.19 -6.35
CA GLU A 339 31.16 -12.23 -7.27
C GLU A 339 32.30 -13.01 -6.63
N SER A 340 32.34 -14.33 -6.81
CA SER A 340 33.48 -15.14 -6.37
C SER A 340 34.57 -15.13 -7.44
N MET A 341 35.80 -14.78 -7.05
CA MET A 341 36.96 -14.73 -7.93
C MET A 341 37.99 -15.78 -7.52
N GLU A 342 38.40 -16.64 -8.45
CA GLU A 342 39.58 -17.49 -8.27
C GLU A 342 40.83 -16.64 -8.47
N SER A 343 41.59 -16.44 -7.39
CA SER A 343 42.87 -15.73 -7.40
C SER A 343 44.03 -16.70 -7.16
N VAL A 344 45.25 -16.27 -7.46
CA VAL A 344 46.45 -17.06 -7.12
C VAL A 344 46.68 -17.18 -5.60
N LEU A 345 45.98 -16.37 -4.80
CA LEU A 345 46.02 -16.36 -3.35
C LEU A 345 44.90 -17.20 -2.71
N GLY A 346 43.98 -17.73 -3.52
CA GLY A 346 42.77 -18.42 -3.07
C GLY A 346 41.50 -17.82 -3.65
N VAL A 347 40.35 -18.33 -3.22
CA VAL A 347 39.04 -17.80 -3.62
C VAL A 347 38.76 -16.54 -2.81
N ILE A 348 38.44 -15.44 -3.50
CA ILE A 348 38.18 -14.14 -2.87
C ILE A 348 36.86 -13.59 -3.40
N SER A 349 35.99 -13.15 -2.50
CA SER A 349 34.77 -12.43 -2.83
C SER A 349 35.12 -11.02 -3.30
N VAL A 350 34.54 -10.61 -4.42
CA VAL A 350 34.77 -9.30 -5.05
C VAL A 350 33.46 -8.54 -5.17
N LYS A 351 33.44 -7.34 -4.61
CA LYS A 351 32.33 -6.39 -4.74
C LYS A 351 32.50 -5.61 -6.04
N VAL A 352 31.67 -5.94 -7.03
CA VAL A 352 31.63 -5.26 -8.34
C VAL A 352 30.52 -4.21 -8.34
N LYS A 353 30.88 -2.95 -8.56
CA LYS A 353 29.98 -1.80 -8.66
C LYS A 353 29.61 -1.55 -10.12
N TYR A 354 28.32 -1.45 -10.42
CA TYR A 354 27.77 -1.18 -11.73
C TYR A 354 27.14 0.22 -11.81
N LEU A 355 27.35 0.91 -12.93
CA LEU A 355 26.72 2.18 -13.27
C LEU A 355 26.17 2.09 -14.70
N GLY A 356 24.87 2.23 -14.87
CA GLY A 356 24.22 2.08 -16.19
C GLY A 356 24.49 0.72 -16.84
N GLY A 357 24.50 -0.35 -16.05
CA GLY A 357 24.79 -1.71 -16.52
C GLY A 357 26.26 -2.01 -16.81
N LYS A 358 27.17 -1.04 -16.65
CA LYS A 358 28.61 -1.24 -16.84
C LYS A 358 29.33 -1.35 -15.51
N ALA A 359 30.19 -2.35 -15.36
CA ALA A 359 31.07 -2.44 -14.21
C ALA A 359 32.07 -1.26 -14.22
N VAL A 360 32.13 -0.52 -13.12
CA VAL A 360 32.97 0.69 -12.98
C VAL A 360 33.98 0.59 -11.83
N SER A 361 33.78 -0.34 -10.91
CA SER A 361 34.75 -0.63 -9.83
C SER A 361 34.63 -2.09 -9.42
N ALA A 362 35.74 -2.70 -9.05
CA ALA A 362 35.80 -4.04 -8.48
C ALA A 362 36.79 -4.00 -7.31
N SER A 363 36.36 -4.41 -6.13
CA SER A 363 37.16 -4.36 -4.90
C SER A 363 37.00 -5.68 -4.14
N PRO A 364 38.11 -6.32 -3.72
CA PRO A 364 38.04 -7.55 -2.94
C PRO A 364 37.47 -7.28 -1.54
N GLU A 365 36.77 -8.26 -0.99
CA GLU A 365 36.29 -8.20 0.39
C GLU A 365 37.46 -8.26 1.37
N TYR A 366 37.37 -7.43 2.40
CA TYR A 366 38.44 -7.24 3.35
C TYR A 366 38.70 -8.49 4.21
N GLU A 367 37.65 -9.17 4.66
CA GLU A 367 37.80 -10.32 5.55
C GLU A 367 38.45 -11.52 4.83
N ASP A 368 38.06 -11.82 3.59
CA ASP A 368 38.72 -12.85 2.78
C ASP A 368 40.22 -12.54 2.61
N CYS A 369 40.57 -11.27 2.34
CA CYS A 369 41.98 -10.85 2.26
C CYS A 369 42.72 -10.99 3.59
N ARG A 370 42.03 -10.72 4.71
CA ARG A 370 42.58 -10.84 6.06
C ARG A 370 42.82 -12.29 6.46
N GLU A 371 41.89 -13.19 6.17
CA GLU A 371 42.05 -14.63 6.41
C GLU A 371 43.23 -15.18 5.62
N ILE A 372 43.29 -14.88 4.31
CA ILE A 372 44.42 -15.29 3.45
C ILE A 372 45.75 -14.74 3.97
N ALA A 373 45.80 -13.49 4.41
CA ALA A 373 47.03 -12.90 4.97
C ALA A 373 47.50 -13.64 6.23
N LEU A 374 46.57 -14.03 7.12
CA LEU A 374 46.87 -14.79 8.33
C LEU A 374 47.38 -16.21 8.02
N GLU A 375 46.80 -16.88 7.02
CA GLU A 375 47.17 -18.25 6.65
C GLU A 375 48.49 -18.34 5.87
N SER A 376 48.72 -17.37 4.97
CA SER A 376 49.87 -17.38 4.06
C SER A 376 51.12 -16.68 4.64
N GLY A 377 50.97 -15.90 5.71
CA GLY A 377 52.03 -15.07 6.28
C GLY A 377 52.43 -13.88 5.41
N ILE A 378 51.66 -13.57 4.36
CA ILE A 378 51.83 -12.40 3.51
C ILE A 378 51.17 -11.19 4.20
N SER A 379 51.70 -9.99 3.97
CA SER A 379 51.07 -8.79 4.51
C SER A 379 49.66 -8.59 3.91
N LEU A 380 48.69 -8.19 4.74
CA LEU A 380 47.34 -7.87 4.28
C LEU A 380 47.33 -6.84 3.14
N GLN A 381 48.26 -5.88 3.19
CA GLN A 381 48.37 -4.87 2.15
C GLN A 381 48.75 -5.49 0.80
N ASP A 382 49.69 -6.43 0.77
CA ASP A 382 50.10 -7.11 -0.47
C ASP A 382 49.00 -8.02 -1.01
N VAL A 383 48.35 -8.80 -0.12
CA VAL A 383 47.18 -9.63 -0.49
C VAL A 383 46.08 -8.77 -1.12
N TYR A 384 45.73 -7.67 -0.47
CA TYR A 384 44.66 -6.78 -0.95
C TYR A 384 45.01 -6.12 -2.29
N GLN A 385 46.25 -5.66 -2.46
CA GLN A 385 46.71 -5.03 -3.71
C GLN A 385 46.70 -6.02 -4.88
N GLN A 386 47.17 -7.25 -4.64
CA GLN A 386 47.19 -8.30 -5.65
C GLN A 386 45.79 -8.73 -6.04
N ALA A 387 44.92 -9.01 -5.05
CA ALA A 387 43.52 -9.35 -5.28
C ALA A 387 42.77 -8.24 -6.01
N MET A 388 43.04 -6.97 -5.68
CA MET A 388 42.42 -5.83 -6.38
C MET A 388 42.90 -5.71 -7.82
N ALA A 389 44.18 -5.97 -8.12
CA ALA A 389 44.68 -5.97 -9.50
C ALA A 389 44.07 -7.09 -10.35
N GLU A 390 43.84 -8.28 -9.77
CA GLU A 390 43.14 -9.39 -10.41
C GLU A 390 41.65 -9.07 -10.64
N ALA A 391 40.96 -8.58 -9.62
CA ALA A 391 39.55 -8.19 -9.70
C ALA A 391 39.31 -7.15 -10.80
N ARG A 392 40.15 -6.12 -10.90
CA ARG A 392 40.02 -5.10 -11.95
C ARG A 392 40.22 -5.67 -13.35
N ARG A 393 41.16 -6.61 -13.52
CA ARG A 393 41.41 -7.27 -14.82
C ARG A 393 40.26 -8.19 -15.23
N GLN A 394 39.56 -8.80 -14.29
CA GLN A 394 38.46 -9.71 -14.59
C GLN A 394 37.14 -8.99 -14.85
N TYR A 395 36.83 -7.96 -14.07
CA TYR A 395 35.48 -7.38 -14.03
C TYR A 395 35.35 -6.00 -14.70
N LEU A 396 36.43 -5.30 -15.03
CA LEU A 396 36.37 -3.93 -15.59
C LEU A 396 36.82 -3.82 -17.06
N VAL A 397 37.01 -4.95 -17.76
CA VAL A 397 37.47 -5.00 -19.16
C VAL A 397 36.33 -4.85 -20.14
#